data_AF-A0A0M3KHM6-F1
#
_entry.id   AF-A0A0M3KHM6-F1
#
_cell.length_a   1.000
_cell.length_b   1.000
_cell.length_c   1.000
_cell.angle_alpha   90.00
_cell.angle_beta   90.00
_cell.angle_gamma   90.00
#
_symmetry.space_group_name_H-M   'P 1'
#
loop_
_entity.id
_entity.type
_entity.pdbx_description
1 polymer ?
#
loop_
_entity_poly.entity_id
_entity_poly.type
_entity_poly.pdbx_seq_one_letter_code
_entity_poly.pdbx_strand_id
1 'polypeptide(L)'
;LISCDGDCLQVKTSNNEFYRVTPVYGFLEKSSKSELTIIRLEGPPKEDKFVIQWAEVPDEETDAQAPFKAGAQAGELIMSVKAE
;
A
#
# COMPACT_ATOMS: atom_id res chain seq x y z
N LEU A 1 -11.17 6.04 -7.85
CA LEU A 1 -11.85 4.75 -7.61
C LEU A 1 -11.09 3.72 -8.42
N ILE A 2 -10.33 2.85 -7.76
CA ILE A 2 -9.60 1.76 -8.42
C ILE A 2 -10.61 0.61 -8.47
N SER A 3 -10.99 0.19 -9.67
CA SER A 3 -11.85 -0.98 -9.88
C SER A 3 -10.94 -2.20 -9.92
N CYS A 4 -10.92 -2.99 -8.85
CA CYS A 4 -10.04 -4.14 -8.70
C CYS A 4 -10.75 -5.41 -9.12
N ASP A 5 -10.13 -6.23 -9.97
CA ASP A 5 -10.67 -7.47 -10.52
C ASP A 5 -9.96 -8.70 -9.93
N GLY A 6 -9.65 -8.63 -8.63
CA GLY A 6 -8.75 -9.56 -7.96
C GLY A 6 -7.37 -8.93 -7.89
N ASP A 7 -7.23 -7.87 -7.09
CA ASP A 7 -5.98 -7.13 -7.02
C ASP A 7 -5.29 -7.42 -5.70
N CYS A 8 -3.97 -7.28 -5.69
CA CYS A 8 -3.20 -7.16 -4.47
C CYS A 8 -2.66 -5.74 -4.33
N LEU A 9 -2.28 -5.38 -3.11
CA LEU A 9 -1.80 -4.06 -2.74
C LEU A 9 -0.42 -4.16 -2.05
N GLN A 10 0.42 -3.16 -2.24
CA GLN A 10 1.65 -2.96 -1.47
C GLN A 10 1.75 -1.50 -1.02
N VAL A 11 2.08 -1.27 0.24
CA VAL A 11 2.35 0.06 0.79
C VAL A 11 3.83 0.23 1.08
N LYS A 12 4.42 1.28 0.53
CA LYS A 12 5.77 1.73 0.81
C LYS A 12 5.71 3.08 1.50
N THR A 13 6.67 3.37 2.37
CA THR A 13 6.85 4.68 3.00
C THR A 13 8.30 5.13 2.92
N SER A 14 8.54 6.44 2.85
CA SER A 14 9.87 7.02 3.02
C SER A 14 10.40 6.95 4.45
N ASN A 15 9.54 6.61 5.42
CA ASN A 15 9.89 6.64 6.84
C ASN A 15 9.15 5.55 7.60
N ASN A 16 9.86 4.45 7.85
CA ASN A 16 9.40 3.34 8.70
C ASN A 16 9.73 3.55 10.18
N GLU A 17 10.50 4.57 10.53
CA GLU A 17 10.93 4.82 11.91
C GLU A 17 9.75 5.37 12.72
N PHE A 18 9.13 6.44 12.20
CA PHE A 18 8.08 7.18 12.87
C PHE A 18 6.68 6.93 12.33
N TYR A 19 6.50 5.93 11.47
CA TYR A 19 5.18 5.48 11.05
C TYR A 19 5.03 3.97 11.22
N ARG A 20 3.81 3.55 11.57
CA ARG A 20 3.36 2.16 11.50
C ARG A 20 2.22 2.07 10.52
N VAL A 21 2.31 1.11 9.60
CA VAL A 21 1.39 0.95 8.48
C VAL A 21 0.83 -0.47 8.52
N THR A 22 -0.49 -0.59 8.50
CA THR A 22 -1.18 -1.88 8.48
C THR A 22 -2.42 -1.80 7.57
N PRO A 23 -2.58 -2.69 6.58
CA PRO A 23 -1.61 -3.70 6.12
C PRO A 23 -0.50 -3.10 5.22
N VAL A 24 0.67 -3.75 5.17
CA VAL A 24 1.73 -3.43 4.17
C VAL A 24 1.46 -4.14 2.85
N TYR A 25 0.89 -5.34 2.91
CA TYR A 25 0.43 -6.11 1.75
C TYR A 25 -0.94 -6.69 2.03
N GLY A 26 -1.77 -6.84 1.00
CA GLY A 26 -3.06 -7.50 1.13
C GLY A 26 -3.76 -7.69 -0.21
N PHE A 27 -4.78 -8.54 -0.21
CA PHE A 27 -5.69 -8.69 -1.34
C PHE A 27 -6.84 -7.69 -1.22
N LEU A 28 -7.33 -7.21 -2.36
CA LEU A 28 -8.48 -6.34 -2.50
C LEU A 28 -9.59 -7.14 -3.17
N GLU A 29 -10.70 -7.35 -2.45
CA GLU A 29 -11.88 -7.98 -3.04
C GLU A 29 -12.52 -7.04 -4.07
N LYS A 30 -13.09 -7.64 -5.12
CA LYS A 30 -13.71 -6.89 -6.22
C LYS A 30 -14.80 -5.96 -5.70
N SER A 31 -14.76 -4.71 -6.15
CA SER A 31 -15.73 -3.66 -5.75
C SER A 31 -15.83 -3.41 -4.23
N SER A 32 -14.84 -3.86 -3.45
CA SER A 32 -14.78 -3.63 -2.01
C SER A 32 -13.92 -2.41 -1.66
N LYS A 33 -13.94 -2.04 -0.38
CA LYS A 33 -12.98 -1.08 0.19
C LYS A 33 -12.15 -1.82 1.22
N SER A 34 -10.84 -1.61 1.17
CA SER A 34 -9.93 -2.09 2.21
C SER A 34 -9.45 -0.92 3.08
N GLU A 35 -9.38 -1.14 4.38
CA GLU A 35 -8.86 -0.14 5.32
C GLU A 35 -7.32 -0.16 5.36
N LEU A 36 -6.72 1.02 5.27
CA LEU A 36 -5.30 1.25 5.48
C LEU A 36 -5.12 2.13 6.72
N THR A 37 -4.52 1.56 7.76
CA THR A 37 -4.21 2.27 9.01
C THR A 37 -2.77 2.77 8.98
N ILE A 38 -2.59 4.08 9.20
CA ILE A 38 -1.28 4.73 9.35
C ILE A 38 -1.24 5.42 10.71
N ILE A 39 -0.31 5.00 11.56
CA ILE A 39 -0.09 5.58 12.88
C ILE A 39 1.23 6.34 12.87
N ARG A 40 1.18 7.65 13.15
CA ARG A 40 2.37 8.48 13.40
C ARG A 40 2.86 8.26 14.83
N LEU A 41 4.15 8.01 14.98
CA LEU A 41 4.85 7.97 16.27
C LEU A 41 5.53 9.31 16.56
N GLU A 42 5.92 9.52 17.81
CA GLU A 42 6.70 10.70 18.20
C GLU A 42 8.02 10.76 17.44
N GLY A 43 8.33 11.91 16.84
CA GLY A 43 9.52 12.13 16.04
C GLY A 43 9.55 13.55 15.48
N PRO A 44 10.68 13.97 14.88
CA PRO A 44 10.85 15.33 14.40
C PRO A 44 9.86 15.69 13.28
N PRO A 45 9.55 16.99 13.11
CA PRO A 45 8.81 17.49 11.97
C PRO A 45 9.51 17.12 10.66
N LYS A 46 8.77 16.55 9.72
CA LYS A 46 9.32 16.05 8.46
C LYS A 46 8.24 15.89 7.41
N GLU A 47 8.61 16.11 6.15
CA GLU A 47 7.82 15.70 4.99
C GLU A 47 8.21 14.27 4.59
N ASP A 48 7.19 13.41 4.55
CA ASP A 48 7.29 12.00 4.20
C ASP A 48 6.28 11.66 3.09
N LYS A 49 6.45 10.50 2.46
CA LYS A 49 5.53 10.00 1.43
C LYS A 49 5.17 8.55 1.64
N PHE A 50 3.93 8.22 1.31
CA PHE A 50 3.45 6.86 1.13
C PHE A 50 3.21 6.60 -0.35
N VAL A 51 3.59 5.41 -0.81
CA VAL A 51 3.32 4.92 -2.16
C VAL A 51 2.51 3.65 -2.03
N ILE A 52 1.27 3.70 -2.51
CA ILE A 52 0.35 2.57 -2.53
C ILE A 52 0.33 2.04 -3.96
N GLN A 53 0.78 0.81 -4.16
CA GLN A 53 0.81 0.15 -5.45
C GLN A 53 -0.24 -0.95 -5.49
N TRP A 54 -0.80 -1.21 -6.67
CA TRP A 54 -1.71 -2.33 -6.91
C TRP A 54 -1.28 -3.14 -8.13
N ALA A 55 -1.61 -4.41 -8.13
CA ALA A 55 -1.37 -5.32 -9.24
C ALA A 55 -2.55 -6.29 -9.39
N GLU A 56 -2.95 -6.56 -10.62
CA GLU A 56 -3.92 -7.61 -10.94
C GLU A 56 -3.28 -8.98 -10.68
N VAL A 57 -4.02 -9.88 -10.04
CA VAL A 57 -3.59 -11.25 -9.74
C VAL A 57 -4.68 -12.25 -10.11
N PRO A 58 -4.32 -13.49 -10.47
CA PRO A 58 -5.30 -14.55 -10.65
C PRO A 58 -5.98 -14.89 -9.31
N ASP A 59 -7.20 -15.44 -9.37
CA ASP A 59 -7.98 -15.81 -8.18
C ASP A 59 -7.29 -16.89 -7.32
N GLU A 60 -6.37 -17.67 -7.92
CA GLU A 60 -5.57 -18.70 -7.23
C GLU A 60 -4.30 -18.16 -6.56
N GLU A 61 -3.98 -16.87 -6.69
CA GLU A 61 -2.81 -16.28 -6.03
C GLU A 61 -2.98 -16.28 -4.51
N THR A 62 -1.92 -16.66 -3.80
CA THR A 62 -1.91 -16.78 -2.34
C THR A 62 -0.81 -15.94 -1.69
N ASP A 63 0.17 -15.46 -2.45
CA ASP A 63 1.20 -14.51 -2.02
C ASP A 63 0.94 -13.11 -2.61
N ALA A 64 0.31 -12.23 -1.82
CA ALA A 64 0.08 -10.83 -2.19
C ALA A 64 1.39 -10.04 -2.49
N GLN A 65 2.57 -10.56 -2.14
CA GLN A 65 3.85 -9.92 -2.45
C GLN A 65 4.42 -10.32 -3.81
N ALA A 66 4.05 -11.49 -4.34
CA ALA A 66 4.63 -12.07 -5.55
C ALA A 66 4.68 -11.10 -6.74
N PRO A 67 3.58 -10.41 -7.13
CA PRO A 67 3.61 -9.49 -8.27
C PRO A 67 4.51 -8.28 -8.04
N PHE A 68 4.59 -7.76 -6.81
CA PHE A 68 5.47 -6.61 -6.51
C PHE A 68 6.95 -6.98 -6.50
N LYS A 69 7.30 -8.21 -6.10
CA LYS A 69 8.66 -8.74 -6.24
C LYS A 69 9.05 -8.91 -7.71
N ALA A 70 8.08 -9.25 -8.56
CA ALA A 70 8.25 -9.38 -10.00
C ALA A 70 8.22 -8.04 -10.76
N GLY A 71 7.89 -6.93 -10.10
CA GLY A 71 7.75 -5.61 -10.73
C GLY A 71 6.47 -5.47 -11.58
N ALA A 72 5.45 -6.29 -11.32
CA ALA A 72 4.20 -6.38 -12.07
C ALA A 72 3.10 -5.44 -11.56
N GLN A 73 3.45 -4.37 -10.82
CA GLN A 73 2.46 -3.37 -10.41
C GLN A 73 1.80 -2.68 -11.62
N ALA A 74 0.47 -2.61 -11.62
CA ALA A 74 -0.33 -1.98 -12.66
C ALA A 74 -0.41 -0.45 -12.49
N GLY A 75 -0.28 0.03 -11.25
CA GLY A 75 -0.29 1.46 -10.97
C GLY A 75 0.12 1.80 -9.55
N GLU A 76 0.20 3.09 -9.27
CA GLU A 76 0.52 3.62 -7.96
C GLU A 76 -0.19 4.92 -7.61
N LEU A 77 -0.39 5.13 -6.32
CA LEU A 77 -0.89 6.35 -5.71
C LEU A 77 0.17 6.87 -4.74
N ILE A 78 0.59 8.12 -4.94
CA ILE A 78 1.56 8.79 -4.06
C ILE A 78 0.82 9.76 -3.15
N MET A 79 1.01 9.61 -1.85
CA MET A 79 0.45 10.47 -0.82
C MET A 79 1.59 11.14 -0.04
N SER A 80 1.71 12.46 -0.20
CA SER A 80 2.64 13.28 0.58
C SER A 80 2.02 13.65 1.93
N VAL A 81 2.80 13.54 3.00
CA VAL A 81 2.36 13.83 4.37
C VAL A 81 3.40 14.73 5.03
N LYS A 82 2.93 15.78 5.71
CA LYS A 82 3.76 16.66 6.52
C LYS A 82 3.44 16.41 7.99
N ALA A 83 4.43 15.93 8.75
CA ALA A 83 4.35 15.87 10.21
C ALA A 83 4.92 17.17 10.78
N GLU A 84 4.16 17.79 11.68
CA GLU A 84 4.52 19.01 12.43
C GLU A 84 4.70 18.72 13.91
#